data_AF-B8IRC9-F1
#
_entry.id   AF-B8IRC9-F1
#
_cell.length_a   1.000
_cell.length_b   1.000
_cell.length_c   1.000
_cell.angle_alpha   90.00
_cell.angle_beta   90.00
_cell.angle_gamma   90.00
#
_symmetry.space_group_name_H-M   'P 1'
#
loop_
_entity.id
_entity.type
_entity.pdbx_description
1 polymer ?
#
loop_
_entity_poly.entity_id
_entity_poly.type
_entity_poly.pdbx_seq_one_letter_code
_entity_poly.pdbx_strand_id
1 'polypeptide(L)'
;MSIDYALEPAKWGSNPSLGTAGGQVTWNLSGSFAPAYKAEIAAAFTRWSQVANISFVHVQDNGPADITLSWSAIDGPGKVLGQSTYRYGGGLLQHADITLDSTETWTSSANGLVDSGNDYFRVVAMHEIGHAIGLDHYNASTAVMNSYVTPNLRDLTQSDIDGATALYGPADGLTLRVSEDAWQGDAQFVVLVDGHQVGDVQTAHASHASGQWDTVTLPGSFGPGPHSVAVDFLNDAWGGSASTDRNLYVESASLNGVDLPGSAQTLLGTHNMALFGSPDILSLRVSEDAWLGDAQFIVSVDGHQVGGTQTAHASHASGQWDTVTLGGSFGAGPHSVAVDFLNDAWGGTANTDRNLYVQSATLNGTLMSGVPQTLVGPHDIAHFGSA
;
A
#
# COMPACT_ATOMS: atom_id res chain seq x y z
N MET A 1 -29.22 5.69 -3.37
CA MET A 1 -28.73 6.12 -4.71
C MET A 1 -29.39 5.24 -5.75
N SER A 2 -29.66 5.74 -6.95
CA SER A 2 -30.06 4.89 -8.07
C SER A 2 -28.83 4.09 -8.51
N ILE A 3 -28.99 2.79 -8.78
CA ILE A 3 -27.95 1.99 -9.42
C ILE A 3 -27.81 2.51 -10.86
N ASP A 4 -26.58 2.78 -11.29
CA ASP A 4 -26.23 3.32 -12.60
C ASP A 4 -25.29 2.40 -13.39
N TYR A 5 -25.28 1.10 -13.06
CA TYR A 5 -24.49 0.07 -13.72
C TYR A 5 -25.30 -1.24 -13.82
N ALA A 6 -24.84 -2.18 -14.63
CA ALA A 6 -25.37 -3.54 -14.71
C ALA A 6 -24.25 -4.56 -14.46
N LEU A 7 -24.58 -5.69 -13.84
CA LEU A 7 -23.62 -6.73 -13.46
C LEU A 7 -24.03 -8.06 -14.09
N GLU A 8 -23.03 -8.81 -14.52
CA GLU A 8 -23.13 -10.22 -14.88
C GLU A 8 -23.37 -11.07 -13.61
N PRO A 9 -23.84 -12.33 -13.75
CA PRO A 9 -24.13 -13.19 -12.60
C PRO A 9 -22.88 -13.74 -11.87
N ALA A 10 -21.67 -13.34 -12.27
CA ALA A 10 -20.43 -13.85 -11.71
C ALA A 10 -19.30 -12.81 -11.65
N LYS A 11 -18.39 -13.00 -10.69
CA LYS A 11 -17.16 -12.22 -10.50
C LYS A 11 -15.95 -13.12 -10.26
N TRP A 12 -14.74 -12.57 -10.35
CA TRP A 12 -13.52 -13.27 -9.93
C TRP A 12 -13.37 -13.32 -8.40
N GLY A 13 -12.51 -14.21 -7.90
CA GLY A 13 -12.14 -14.32 -6.49
C GLY A 13 -12.59 -15.62 -5.82
N SER A 14 -12.35 -15.73 -4.52
CA SER A 14 -12.72 -16.91 -3.71
C SER A 14 -14.11 -16.80 -3.06
N ASN A 15 -14.73 -15.62 -3.10
CA ASN A 15 -16.04 -15.34 -2.52
C ASN A 15 -16.96 -14.72 -3.59
N PRO A 16 -18.12 -15.34 -3.87
CA PRO A 16 -19.07 -14.82 -4.87
C PRO A 16 -19.84 -13.58 -4.39
N SER A 17 -19.67 -13.17 -3.14
CA SER A 17 -20.33 -11.98 -2.60
C SER A 17 -19.76 -10.71 -3.22
N LEU A 18 -20.63 -9.78 -3.58
CA LEU A 18 -20.28 -8.43 -4.02
C LEU A 18 -19.46 -7.68 -2.96
N GLY A 19 -18.60 -6.77 -3.40
CA GLY A 19 -17.69 -5.97 -2.57
C GLY A 19 -16.50 -6.74 -2.00
N THR A 20 -16.32 -8.01 -2.39
CA THR A 20 -15.16 -8.82 -1.96
C THR A 20 -14.10 -8.86 -3.06
N ALA A 21 -12.82 -8.84 -2.67
CA ALA A 21 -11.71 -8.80 -3.62
C ALA A 21 -11.79 -9.88 -4.71
N GLY A 22 -11.35 -9.52 -5.92
CA GLY A 22 -11.20 -10.43 -7.05
C GLY A 22 -9.94 -11.28 -6.98
N GLY A 23 -8.97 -10.88 -6.14
CA GLY A 23 -7.67 -11.52 -6.04
C GLY A 23 -6.81 -11.29 -7.29
N GLN A 24 -5.87 -12.20 -7.52
CA GLN A 24 -5.03 -12.20 -8.73
C GLN A 24 -5.74 -12.96 -9.86
N VAL A 25 -5.85 -12.30 -11.02
CA VAL A 25 -6.40 -12.86 -12.26
C VAL A 25 -5.32 -12.79 -13.33
N THR A 26 -5.00 -13.94 -13.92
CA THR A 26 -3.99 -14.03 -14.98
C THR A 26 -4.61 -13.75 -16.34
N TRP A 27 -3.86 -13.08 -17.21
CA TRP A 27 -4.30 -12.86 -18.59
C TRP A 27 -3.17 -13.11 -19.57
N ASN A 28 -3.53 -13.45 -20.81
CA ASN A 28 -2.56 -13.58 -21.89
C ASN A 28 -3.12 -13.16 -23.25
N LEU A 29 -2.23 -13.13 -24.23
CA LEU A 29 -2.59 -12.93 -25.63
C LEU A 29 -2.46 -14.26 -26.39
N SER A 30 -3.50 -14.58 -27.15
CA SER A 30 -3.53 -15.66 -28.13
C SER A 30 -3.37 -15.08 -29.53
N GLY A 31 -2.29 -15.45 -30.21
CA GLY A 31 -1.92 -14.93 -31.52
C GLY A 31 -0.94 -13.75 -31.50
N SER A 32 -0.76 -13.09 -32.64
CA SER A 32 0.26 -12.05 -32.83
C SER A 32 -0.35 -10.65 -32.78
N PHE A 33 -0.11 -9.95 -31.67
CA PHE A 33 -0.44 -8.54 -31.51
C PHE A 33 0.80 -7.68 -31.76
N ALA A 34 0.65 -6.58 -32.51
CA ALA A 34 1.72 -5.59 -32.62
C ALA A 34 1.95 -4.89 -31.27
N PRO A 35 3.17 -4.42 -30.96
CA PRO A 35 3.52 -3.87 -29.64
C PRO A 35 2.60 -2.75 -29.13
N ALA A 36 2.10 -1.89 -30.02
CA ALA A 36 1.18 -0.81 -29.66
C ALA A 36 -0.15 -1.34 -29.08
N TYR A 37 -0.73 -2.38 -29.68
CA TYR A 37 -1.96 -3.01 -29.15
C TYR A 37 -1.70 -3.68 -27.80
N LYS A 38 -0.55 -4.38 -27.66
CA LYS A 38 -0.16 -5.00 -26.38
C LYS A 38 -0.08 -3.97 -25.26
N ALA A 39 0.52 -2.81 -25.54
CA ALA A 39 0.63 -1.72 -24.58
C ALA A 39 -0.75 -1.17 -24.16
N GLU A 40 -1.68 -1.00 -25.10
CA GLU A 40 -3.03 -0.51 -24.77
C GLU A 40 -3.88 -1.53 -24.01
N ILE A 41 -3.75 -2.82 -24.33
CA ILE A 41 -4.41 -3.91 -23.57
C ILE A 41 -3.86 -3.96 -22.14
N ALA A 42 -2.54 -3.91 -21.97
CA ALA A 42 -1.93 -3.88 -20.63
C ALA A 42 -2.37 -2.65 -19.83
N ALA A 43 -2.47 -1.48 -20.49
CA ALA A 43 -2.99 -0.26 -19.87
C ALA A 43 -4.46 -0.39 -19.47
N ALA A 44 -5.29 -1.05 -20.27
CA ALA A 44 -6.71 -1.31 -19.96
C ALA A 44 -6.87 -2.21 -18.71
N PHE A 45 -6.10 -3.30 -18.61
CA PHE A 45 -6.07 -4.13 -17.39
C PHE A 45 -5.61 -3.34 -16.17
N THR A 46 -4.51 -2.59 -16.31
CA THR A 46 -3.98 -1.74 -15.24
C THR A 46 -5.05 -0.76 -14.75
N ARG A 47 -5.83 -0.17 -15.67
CA ARG A 47 -6.85 0.81 -15.33
C ARG A 47 -7.97 0.23 -14.47
N TRP A 48 -8.41 -0.99 -14.75
CA TRP A 48 -9.40 -1.68 -13.91
C TRP A 48 -8.85 -1.97 -12.50
N SER A 49 -7.60 -2.43 -12.38
CA SER A 49 -6.94 -2.63 -11.07
C SER A 49 -6.75 -1.35 -10.26
N GLN A 50 -6.73 -0.17 -10.90
CA GLN A 50 -6.65 1.11 -10.20
C GLN A 50 -7.95 1.54 -9.54
N VAL A 51 -9.09 0.98 -9.94
CA VAL A 51 -10.41 1.40 -9.44
C VAL A 51 -11.13 0.32 -8.63
N ALA A 52 -10.73 -0.95 -8.79
CA ALA A 52 -11.37 -2.09 -8.14
C ALA A 52 -10.32 -3.02 -7.50
N ASN A 53 -10.69 -3.70 -6.41
CA ASN A 53 -9.81 -4.66 -5.72
C ASN A 53 -9.64 -5.97 -6.49
N ILE A 54 -8.96 -5.90 -7.62
CA ILE A 54 -8.64 -7.02 -8.51
C ILE A 54 -7.28 -6.73 -9.16
N SER A 55 -6.36 -7.71 -9.16
CA SER A 55 -5.03 -7.54 -9.76
C SER A 55 -4.88 -8.40 -10.99
N PHE A 56 -4.29 -7.84 -12.05
CA PHE A 56 -4.07 -8.55 -13.31
C PHE A 56 -2.59 -8.85 -13.53
N VAL A 57 -2.27 -10.10 -13.85
CA VAL A 57 -0.90 -10.53 -14.16
C VAL A 57 -0.83 -11.05 -15.58
N HIS A 58 -0.02 -10.38 -16.41
CA HIS A 58 0.29 -10.89 -17.74
C HIS A 58 1.16 -12.13 -17.60
N VAL A 59 0.66 -13.27 -18.05
CA VAL A 59 1.42 -14.52 -18.13
C VAL A 59 1.87 -14.78 -19.56
N GLN A 60 2.60 -15.87 -19.78
CA GLN A 60 3.12 -16.21 -21.10
C GLN A 60 1.99 -16.27 -22.16
N ASP A 61 2.18 -15.52 -23.25
CA ASP A 61 1.30 -15.54 -24.43
C ASP A 61 1.12 -16.98 -24.95
N ASN A 62 -0.11 -17.33 -25.31
CA ASN A 62 -0.53 -18.68 -25.73
C ASN A 62 -0.39 -19.78 -24.66
N GLY A 63 -0.19 -19.42 -23.39
CA GLY A 63 -0.25 -20.32 -22.24
C GLY A 63 -1.66 -20.47 -21.63
N PRO A 64 -1.80 -21.15 -20.48
CA PRO A 64 -3.01 -21.07 -19.67
C PRO A 64 -3.10 -19.70 -18.98
N ALA A 65 -4.30 -19.13 -18.94
CA ALA A 65 -4.62 -17.89 -18.23
C ALA A 65 -6.12 -17.88 -17.87
N ASP A 66 -6.52 -17.08 -16.89
CA ASP A 66 -7.92 -16.89 -16.52
C ASP A 66 -8.69 -16.09 -17.58
N ILE A 67 -8.02 -15.12 -18.21
CA ILE A 67 -8.54 -14.31 -19.32
C ILE A 67 -7.64 -14.46 -20.55
N THR A 68 -8.20 -14.92 -21.67
CA THR A 68 -7.47 -15.03 -22.95
C THR A 68 -7.98 -14.00 -23.94
N LEU A 69 -7.11 -13.13 -24.44
CA LEU A 69 -7.45 -12.18 -25.51
C LEU A 69 -6.92 -12.66 -26.85
N SER A 70 -7.76 -12.65 -27.86
CA SER A 70 -7.43 -13.07 -29.22
C SER A 70 -7.67 -11.97 -30.26
N TRP A 71 -6.91 -12.04 -31.35
CA TRP A 71 -7.01 -11.11 -32.48
C TRP A 71 -7.54 -11.87 -33.71
N SER A 72 -8.85 -11.82 -33.95
CA SER A 72 -9.51 -12.61 -35.00
C SER A 72 -10.62 -11.81 -35.67
N ALA A 73 -10.93 -12.14 -36.93
CA ALA A 73 -12.00 -11.47 -37.65
C ALA A 73 -13.37 -11.84 -37.04
N ILE A 74 -14.23 -10.85 -36.80
CA ILE A 74 -15.58 -11.08 -36.27
C ILE A 74 -16.60 -10.92 -37.41
N ASP A 75 -16.88 -9.68 -37.84
CA ASP A 75 -17.97 -9.43 -38.81
C ASP A 75 -17.69 -8.29 -39.81
N GLY A 76 -16.44 -7.84 -39.85
CA GLY A 76 -15.95 -6.82 -40.77
C GLY A 76 -16.01 -5.41 -40.16
N PRO A 77 -15.42 -4.40 -40.83
CA PRO A 77 -15.17 -3.10 -40.21
C PRO A 77 -16.43 -2.34 -39.75
N GLY A 78 -16.33 -1.68 -38.60
CA GLY A 78 -17.27 -0.71 -38.08
C GLY A 78 -18.54 -1.28 -37.45
N LYS A 79 -18.55 -2.58 -37.12
CA LYS A 79 -19.70 -3.25 -36.49
C LYS A 79 -19.36 -3.72 -35.07
N VAL A 80 -18.96 -4.98 -34.91
CA VAL A 80 -18.58 -5.54 -33.61
C VAL A 80 -17.08 -5.38 -33.43
N LEU A 81 -16.68 -4.40 -32.62
CA LEU A 81 -15.26 -4.10 -32.40
C LEU A 81 -14.57 -5.12 -31.49
N GLY A 82 -15.36 -5.80 -30.65
CA GLY A 82 -14.92 -6.85 -29.74
C GLY A 82 -16.09 -7.68 -29.24
N GLN A 83 -15.78 -8.85 -28.68
CA GLN A 83 -16.75 -9.67 -27.97
C GLN A 83 -16.08 -10.42 -26.82
N SER A 84 -16.84 -10.62 -25.75
CA SER A 84 -16.42 -11.34 -24.57
C SER A 84 -17.35 -12.51 -24.29
N THR A 85 -16.78 -13.65 -23.90
CA THR A 85 -17.52 -14.81 -23.41
C THR A 85 -16.87 -15.33 -22.15
N TYR A 86 -17.64 -15.98 -21.29
CA TYR A 86 -17.12 -16.46 -20.01
C TYR A 86 -17.80 -17.76 -19.56
N ARG A 87 -17.14 -18.44 -18.63
CA ARG A 87 -17.66 -19.62 -17.92
C ARG A 87 -17.63 -19.33 -16.43
N TYR A 88 -18.67 -19.74 -15.73
CA TYR A 88 -18.77 -19.53 -14.29
C TYR A 88 -19.48 -20.69 -13.59
N GLY A 89 -19.27 -20.80 -12.29
CA GLY A 89 -19.94 -21.76 -11.43
C GLY A 89 -20.06 -21.21 -10.01
N GLY A 90 -21.25 -21.34 -9.39
CA GLY A 90 -21.47 -20.84 -8.03
C GLY A 90 -21.31 -19.33 -7.86
N GLY A 91 -21.53 -18.54 -8.93
CA GLY A 91 -21.33 -17.08 -8.93
C GLY A 91 -19.87 -16.65 -9.11
N LEU A 92 -18.95 -17.59 -9.37
CA LEU A 92 -17.53 -17.30 -9.60
C LEU A 92 -17.14 -17.58 -11.05
N LEU A 93 -16.47 -16.61 -11.67
CA LEU A 93 -15.84 -16.75 -12.99
C LEU A 93 -14.75 -17.82 -12.92
N GLN A 94 -14.66 -18.63 -13.97
CA GLN A 94 -13.70 -19.73 -14.12
C GLN A 94 -12.76 -19.52 -15.30
N HIS A 95 -13.24 -18.85 -16.35
CA HIS A 95 -12.48 -18.50 -17.56
C HIS A 95 -13.24 -17.42 -18.33
N ALA A 96 -12.52 -16.50 -18.98
CA ALA A 96 -13.08 -15.58 -19.97
C ALA A 96 -12.24 -15.53 -21.26
N ASP A 97 -12.91 -15.47 -22.39
CA ASP A 97 -12.32 -15.28 -23.72
C ASP A 97 -12.78 -13.94 -24.29
N ILE A 98 -11.83 -13.11 -24.67
CA ILE A 98 -12.03 -11.84 -25.37
C ILE A 98 -11.55 -12.01 -26.82
N THR A 99 -12.34 -11.60 -27.79
CA THR A 99 -11.92 -11.47 -29.19
C THR A 99 -12.03 -10.02 -29.59
N LEU A 100 -10.93 -9.44 -30.07
CA LEU A 100 -10.91 -8.11 -30.69
C LEU A 100 -10.90 -8.27 -32.21
N ASP A 101 -11.76 -7.51 -32.91
CA ASP A 101 -11.91 -7.69 -34.35
C ASP A 101 -10.67 -7.22 -35.11
N SER A 102 -10.00 -8.18 -35.74
CA SER A 102 -8.79 -7.95 -36.52
C SER A 102 -9.01 -7.22 -37.85
N THR A 103 -10.26 -7.04 -38.26
CA THR A 103 -10.65 -6.32 -39.47
C THR A 103 -10.78 -4.81 -39.26
N GLU A 104 -10.80 -4.35 -38.00
CA GLU A 104 -10.83 -2.93 -37.67
C GLU A 104 -9.50 -2.24 -37.99
N THR A 105 -9.57 -0.99 -38.46
CA THR A 105 -8.39 -0.21 -38.83
C THR A 105 -8.07 0.81 -37.75
N TRP A 106 -7.07 0.51 -36.94
CA TRP A 106 -6.55 1.42 -35.93
C TRP A 106 -5.26 2.08 -36.38
N THR A 107 -5.12 3.37 -36.11
CA THR A 107 -3.99 4.21 -36.50
C THR A 107 -3.44 4.96 -35.30
N SER A 108 -2.13 5.23 -35.30
CA SER A 108 -1.49 5.94 -34.18
C SER A 108 -1.90 7.41 -34.13
N SER A 109 -2.24 7.88 -32.94
CA SER A 109 -2.45 9.30 -32.61
C SER A 109 -1.59 9.70 -31.41
N ALA A 110 -1.62 10.98 -31.04
CA ALA A 110 -0.93 11.48 -29.85
C ALA A 110 -1.40 10.83 -28.53
N ASN A 111 -2.62 10.29 -28.50
CA ASN A 111 -3.27 9.77 -27.28
C ASN A 111 -3.51 8.25 -27.31
N GLY A 112 -2.97 7.55 -28.29
CA GLY A 112 -3.15 6.11 -28.50
C GLY A 112 -3.62 5.75 -29.92
N LEU A 113 -4.04 4.50 -30.09
CA LEU A 113 -4.60 3.94 -31.31
C LEU A 113 -6.06 4.36 -31.45
N VAL A 114 -6.38 4.93 -32.60
CA VAL A 114 -7.72 5.42 -32.93
C VAL A 114 -8.18 4.93 -34.29
N ASP A 115 -9.48 4.76 -34.44
CA ASP A 115 -10.11 4.48 -35.73
C ASP A 115 -10.33 5.78 -36.55
N SER A 116 -11.04 5.67 -37.68
CA SER A 116 -11.38 6.85 -38.50
C SER A 116 -12.40 7.81 -37.85
N GLY A 117 -13.19 7.33 -36.89
CA GLY A 117 -14.13 8.12 -36.10
C GLY A 117 -13.52 8.83 -34.88
N ASN A 118 -12.23 8.62 -34.61
CA ASN A 118 -11.52 9.06 -33.40
C ASN A 118 -11.99 8.35 -32.11
N ASP A 119 -12.53 7.14 -32.26
CA ASP A 119 -12.75 6.20 -31.18
C ASP A 119 -11.45 5.49 -30.82
N TYR A 120 -11.27 5.16 -29.54
CA TYR A 120 -10.00 4.67 -29.01
C TYR A 120 -9.99 3.15 -28.84
N PHE A 121 -8.95 2.49 -29.35
CA PHE A 121 -8.76 1.04 -29.20
C PHE A 121 -8.74 0.62 -27.73
N ARG A 122 -8.01 1.35 -26.88
CA ARG A 122 -7.99 1.12 -25.43
C ARG A 122 -9.38 1.11 -24.80
N VAL A 123 -10.33 1.92 -25.28
CA VAL A 123 -11.71 1.95 -24.74
C VAL A 123 -12.48 0.69 -25.13
N VAL A 124 -12.30 0.19 -26.35
CA VAL A 124 -12.83 -1.12 -26.76
C VAL A 124 -12.24 -2.23 -25.91
N ALA A 125 -10.92 -2.24 -25.71
CA ALA A 125 -10.27 -3.22 -24.83
C ALA A 125 -10.77 -3.12 -23.38
N MET A 126 -10.95 -1.91 -22.83
CA MET A 126 -11.51 -1.71 -21.49
C MET A 126 -12.94 -2.22 -21.39
N HIS A 127 -13.79 -2.02 -22.41
CA HIS A 127 -15.16 -2.52 -22.49
C HIS A 127 -15.19 -4.05 -22.42
N GLU A 128 -14.42 -4.72 -23.26
CA GLU A 128 -14.37 -6.19 -23.26
C GLU A 128 -13.80 -6.76 -21.95
N ILE A 129 -12.79 -6.10 -21.38
CA ILE A 129 -12.29 -6.49 -20.06
C ILE A 129 -13.37 -6.28 -18.99
N GLY A 130 -14.19 -5.23 -19.10
CA GLY A 130 -15.35 -4.99 -18.25
C GLY A 130 -16.29 -6.20 -18.20
N HIS A 131 -16.65 -6.75 -19.36
CA HIS A 131 -17.39 -8.02 -19.44
C HIS A 131 -16.64 -9.19 -18.81
N ALA A 132 -15.35 -9.34 -19.12
CA ALA A 132 -14.52 -10.41 -18.57
C ALA A 132 -14.32 -10.33 -17.04
N ILE A 133 -14.63 -9.19 -16.41
CA ILE A 133 -14.63 -9.03 -14.95
C ILE A 133 -16.05 -9.01 -14.35
N GLY A 134 -17.09 -9.20 -15.15
CA GLY A 134 -18.47 -9.36 -14.67
C GLY A 134 -19.35 -8.11 -14.72
N LEU A 135 -19.01 -7.10 -15.54
CA LEU A 135 -19.90 -5.98 -15.85
C LEU A 135 -20.77 -6.30 -17.07
N ASP A 136 -22.03 -5.88 -17.02
CA ASP A 136 -22.97 -5.97 -18.15
C ASP A 136 -23.24 -4.57 -18.73
N HIS A 137 -23.86 -4.50 -19.90
CA HIS A 137 -24.16 -3.24 -20.55
C HIS A 137 -25.13 -2.37 -19.74
N TYR A 138 -24.79 -1.09 -19.63
CA TYR A 138 -25.67 -0.09 -19.03
C TYR A 138 -25.72 1.18 -19.88
N ASN A 139 -26.78 1.32 -20.69
CA ASN A 139 -26.88 2.37 -21.72
C ASN A 139 -27.60 3.66 -21.25
N ALA A 140 -27.85 3.85 -19.95
CA ALA A 140 -28.62 5.01 -19.47
C ALA A 140 -27.75 6.26 -19.23
N SER A 141 -26.42 6.12 -19.25
CA SER A 141 -25.43 7.19 -19.09
C SER A 141 -24.27 7.00 -20.07
N THR A 142 -23.41 8.00 -20.20
CA THR A 142 -22.13 7.81 -20.91
C THR A 142 -21.22 6.96 -20.05
N ALA A 143 -20.81 5.80 -20.57
CA ALA A 143 -19.95 4.85 -19.88
C ALA A 143 -19.12 4.03 -20.88
N VAL A 144 -18.02 3.44 -20.41
CA VAL A 144 -17.25 2.47 -21.19
C VAL A 144 -18.10 1.23 -21.44
N MET A 145 -18.92 0.79 -20.47
CA MET A 145 -19.83 -0.35 -20.60
C MET A 145 -21.10 -0.08 -21.44
N ASN A 146 -21.15 1.01 -22.21
CA ASN A 146 -22.21 1.18 -23.20
C ASN A 146 -22.07 0.15 -24.34
N SER A 147 -23.19 -0.43 -24.77
CA SER A 147 -23.27 -1.38 -25.91
C SER A 147 -22.86 -0.79 -27.26
N TYR A 148 -22.71 0.54 -27.32
CA TYR A 148 -22.17 1.28 -28.46
C TYR A 148 -21.04 2.18 -27.96
N VAL A 149 -19.98 2.28 -28.77
CA VAL A 149 -18.86 3.18 -28.45
C VAL A 149 -19.38 4.60 -28.25
N THR A 150 -18.95 5.21 -27.15
CA THR A 150 -19.25 6.62 -26.88
C THR A 150 -18.14 7.49 -27.48
N PRO A 151 -18.43 8.36 -28.46
CA PRO A 151 -17.42 9.14 -29.14
C PRO A 151 -16.59 10.01 -28.19
N ASN A 152 -15.27 10.03 -28.42
CA ASN A 152 -14.29 10.78 -27.61
C ASN A 152 -14.18 10.37 -26.13
N LEU A 153 -14.84 9.28 -25.70
CA LEU A 153 -14.55 8.69 -24.39
C LEU A 153 -13.13 8.13 -24.40
N ARG A 154 -12.40 8.27 -23.31
CA ARG A 154 -10.98 7.89 -23.21
C ARG A 154 -10.63 7.03 -22.02
N ASP A 155 -11.52 6.98 -21.03
CA ASP A 155 -11.31 6.37 -19.73
C ASP A 155 -12.64 5.96 -19.10
N LEU A 156 -12.57 5.17 -18.03
CA LEU A 156 -13.69 4.78 -17.18
C LEU A 156 -14.44 6.01 -16.66
N THR A 157 -15.76 5.90 -16.65
CA THR A 157 -16.66 6.87 -16.04
C THR A 157 -17.05 6.44 -14.63
N GLN A 158 -17.79 7.28 -13.91
CA GLN A 158 -18.24 6.93 -12.56
C GLN A 158 -19.12 5.68 -12.54
N SER A 159 -19.99 5.50 -13.55
CA SER A 159 -20.83 4.30 -13.69
C SER A 159 -20.00 3.02 -13.80
N ASP A 160 -18.92 3.05 -14.58
CA ASP A 160 -18.00 1.92 -14.74
C ASP A 160 -17.26 1.60 -13.42
N ILE A 161 -16.81 2.66 -12.72
CA ILE A 161 -16.12 2.56 -11.43
C ILE A 161 -17.06 2.02 -10.35
N ASP A 162 -18.31 2.50 -10.31
CA ASP A 162 -19.32 2.08 -9.35
C ASP A 162 -19.67 0.60 -9.55
N GLY A 163 -19.81 0.15 -10.80
CA GLY A 163 -20.00 -1.27 -11.12
C GLY A 163 -18.83 -2.15 -10.68
N ALA A 164 -17.59 -1.75 -11.01
CA ALA A 164 -16.40 -2.52 -10.64
C ALA A 164 -16.17 -2.53 -9.12
N THR A 165 -16.42 -1.40 -8.45
CA THR A 165 -16.36 -1.29 -6.98
C THR A 165 -17.47 -2.10 -6.32
N ALA A 166 -18.66 -2.16 -6.92
CA ALA A 166 -19.73 -3.02 -6.43
C ALA A 166 -19.36 -4.51 -6.52
N LEU A 167 -18.66 -4.93 -7.57
CA LEU A 167 -18.15 -6.30 -7.67
C LEU A 167 -17.06 -6.56 -6.64
N TYR A 168 -16.02 -5.73 -6.61
CA TYR A 168 -14.74 -6.09 -5.98
C TYR A 168 -14.40 -5.30 -4.72
N GLY A 169 -15.11 -4.22 -4.43
CA GLY A 169 -14.67 -3.17 -3.51
C GLY A 169 -13.68 -2.22 -4.19
N PRO A 170 -13.38 -1.07 -3.56
CA PRO A 170 -12.43 -0.10 -4.11
C PRO A 170 -11.04 -0.72 -4.21
N ALA A 171 -10.22 -0.26 -5.16
CA ALA A 171 -8.84 -0.71 -5.32
C ALA A 171 -8.09 -0.78 -3.98
N ASP A 172 -7.32 -1.86 -3.81
CA ASP A 172 -6.49 -2.05 -2.62
C ASP A 172 -5.23 -1.18 -2.77
N GLY A 173 -5.12 -0.12 -1.98
CA GLY A 173 -4.14 0.93 -2.19
C GLY A 173 -4.11 1.95 -1.06
N LEU A 174 -2.90 2.38 -0.74
CA LEU A 174 -2.65 3.46 0.20
C LEU A 174 -2.55 4.76 -0.58
N THR A 175 -3.36 5.75 -0.20
CA THR A 175 -3.22 7.11 -0.70
C THR A 175 -2.73 8.02 0.42
N LEU A 176 -1.67 8.77 0.14
CA LEU A 176 -1.12 9.79 1.01
C LEU A 176 -1.30 11.17 0.38
N ARG A 177 -1.63 12.16 1.21
CA ARG A 177 -1.42 13.57 0.89
C ARG A 177 -0.21 14.04 1.64
N VAL A 178 0.80 14.49 0.91
CA VAL A 178 2.08 14.92 1.49
C VAL A 178 2.45 16.30 1.00
N SER A 179 3.17 17.04 1.82
CA SER A 179 3.73 18.33 1.45
C SER A 179 5.10 18.50 2.13
N GLU A 180 5.84 19.53 1.74
CA GLU A 180 7.19 19.78 2.24
C GLU A 180 7.49 21.25 2.52
N ASP A 181 8.49 21.45 3.36
CA ASP A 181 9.34 22.65 3.32
C ASP A 181 10.62 22.29 2.56
N ALA A 182 10.73 22.72 1.30
CA ALA A 182 11.89 22.39 0.47
C ALA A 182 13.14 23.20 0.87
N TRP A 183 14.27 22.52 1.07
CA TRP A 183 15.57 23.16 1.27
C TRP A 183 16.71 22.26 0.77
N GLN A 184 17.59 22.78 -0.08
CA GLN A 184 18.68 22.03 -0.76
C GLN A 184 18.21 20.79 -1.54
N GLY A 185 16.99 20.82 -2.07
CA GLY A 185 16.31 19.70 -2.70
C GLY A 185 15.06 19.29 -1.94
N ASP A 186 14.32 18.39 -2.56
CA ASP A 186 12.98 17.99 -2.13
C ASP A 186 13.03 16.88 -1.07
N ALA A 187 11.99 16.81 -0.24
CA ALA A 187 11.81 15.78 0.77
C ALA A 187 11.54 14.41 0.14
N GLN A 188 12.36 13.43 0.52
CA GLN A 188 12.27 12.05 0.04
C GLN A 188 11.90 11.11 1.18
N PHE A 189 11.03 10.15 0.89
CA PHE A 189 10.51 9.23 1.90
C PHE A 189 10.20 7.86 1.33
N VAL A 190 10.12 6.86 2.19
CA VAL A 190 9.53 5.55 1.87
C VAL A 190 8.30 5.32 2.72
N VAL A 191 7.44 4.44 2.23
CA VAL A 191 6.18 4.09 2.89
C VAL A 191 6.21 2.61 3.19
N LEU A 192 5.89 2.25 4.42
CA LEU A 192 5.77 0.87 4.85
C LEU A 192 4.32 0.60 5.26
N VAL A 193 3.79 -0.55 4.87
CA VAL A 193 2.52 -1.09 5.35
C VAL A 193 2.82 -2.44 5.98
N ASP A 194 2.45 -2.60 7.25
CA ASP A 194 2.74 -3.80 8.04
C ASP A 194 4.22 -4.23 7.96
N GLY A 195 5.13 -3.27 8.12
CA GLY A 195 6.57 -3.46 8.11
C GLY A 195 7.19 -3.71 6.74
N HIS A 196 6.39 -3.75 5.67
CA HIS A 196 6.88 -3.97 4.32
C HIS A 196 6.84 -2.67 3.52
N GLN A 197 7.97 -2.29 2.93
CA GLN A 197 8.01 -1.13 2.04
C GLN A 197 7.07 -1.35 0.84
N VAL A 198 6.25 -0.36 0.54
CA VAL A 198 5.33 -0.33 -0.58
C VAL A 198 5.80 0.72 -1.58
N GLY A 199 6.09 0.27 -2.81
CA GLY A 199 6.62 1.13 -3.86
C GLY A 199 8.09 1.53 -3.64
N ASP A 200 8.57 2.42 -4.50
CA ASP A 200 9.93 2.97 -4.44
C ASP A 200 10.01 4.19 -3.50
N VAL A 201 11.18 4.81 -3.42
CA VAL A 201 11.34 6.12 -2.76
C VAL A 201 10.46 7.15 -3.44
N GLN A 202 9.63 7.82 -2.64
CA GLN A 202 8.74 8.89 -3.05
C GLN A 202 9.41 10.26 -2.83
N THR A 203 8.94 11.28 -3.53
CA THR A 203 9.40 12.67 -3.38
C THR A 203 8.18 13.57 -3.26
N ALA A 204 8.16 14.41 -2.22
CA ALA A 204 7.18 15.50 -2.10
C ALA A 204 7.73 16.73 -2.83
N HIS A 205 6.88 17.44 -3.56
CA HIS A 205 7.17 18.65 -4.32
C HIS A 205 6.26 19.82 -3.90
N ALA A 206 5.11 19.53 -3.30
CA ALA A 206 4.12 20.53 -2.94
C ALA A 206 4.51 21.29 -1.67
N SER A 207 4.40 22.63 -1.72
CA SER A 207 4.73 23.50 -0.59
C SER A 207 3.69 23.43 0.53
N HIS A 208 4.12 23.05 1.74
CA HIS A 208 3.29 23.03 2.94
C HIS A 208 2.78 24.43 3.31
N ALA A 209 3.67 25.42 3.34
CA ALA A 209 3.32 26.81 3.65
C ALA A 209 2.28 27.42 2.70
N SER A 210 2.15 26.89 1.49
CA SER A 210 1.14 27.31 0.50
C SER A 210 -0.19 26.57 0.64
N GLY A 211 -0.31 25.64 1.60
CA GLY A 211 -1.47 24.77 1.77
C GLY A 211 -1.68 23.81 0.60
N GLN A 212 -0.59 23.46 -0.11
CA GLN A 212 -0.61 22.53 -1.23
C GLN A 212 -0.16 21.15 -0.78
N TRP A 213 -0.54 20.11 -1.51
CA TRP A 213 -0.09 18.74 -1.29
C TRP A 213 0.02 17.99 -2.61
N ASP A 214 0.94 17.03 -2.65
CA ASP A 214 0.95 15.97 -3.63
C ASP A 214 0.01 14.85 -3.18
N THR A 215 -0.55 14.13 -4.16
CA THR A 215 -1.29 12.89 -3.89
C THR A 215 -0.45 11.72 -4.38
N VAL A 216 -0.01 10.88 -3.44
CA VAL A 216 0.78 9.68 -3.72
C VAL A 216 -0.15 8.49 -3.55
N THR A 217 -0.37 7.74 -4.62
CA THR A 217 -1.19 6.51 -4.61
C THR A 217 -0.29 5.31 -4.81
N LEU A 218 -0.22 4.46 -3.79
CA LEU A 218 0.57 3.24 -3.76
C LEU A 218 -0.38 2.04 -3.86
N PRO A 219 -0.51 1.42 -5.04
CA PRO A 219 -1.32 0.21 -5.19
C PRO A 219 -0.71 -0.93 -4.36
N GLY A 220 -1.57 -1.75 -3.78
CA GLY A 220 -1.15 -2.86 -2.94
C GLY A 220 -2.13 -4.03 -2.97
N SER A 221 -1.89 -4.98 -2.09
CA SER A 221 -2.81 -6.09 -1.81
C SER A 221 -2.73 -6.37 -0.32
N PHE A 222 -3.08 -5.36 0.46
CA PHE A 222 -2.97 -5.35 1.92
C PHE A 222 -4.01 -6.29 2.54
N GLY A 223 -5.13 -6.51 1.84
CA GLY A 223 -6.22 -7.33 2.34
C GLY A 223 -7.12 -6.57 3.32
N PRO A 224 -8.12 -7.24 3.90
CA PRO A 224 -9.02 -6.61 4.86
C PRO A 224 -8.43 -6.63 6.27
N GLY A 225 -8.61 -5.54 7.02
CA GLY A 225 -8.29 -5.50 8.44
C GLY A 225 -7.66 -4.18 8.88
N PRO A 226 -7.29 -4.08 10.17
CA PRO A 226 -6.42 -3.01 10.63
C PRO A 226 -5.02 -3.19 10.04
N HIS A 227 -4.44 -2.10 9.54
CA HIS A 227 -3.07 -2.06 9.03
C HIS A 227 -2.28 -0.98 9.74
N SER A 228 -1.01 -1.26 10.00
CA SER A 228 -0.04 -0.28 10.44
C SER A 228 0.60 0.37 9.23
N VAL A 229 0.73 1.69 9.23
CA VAL A 229 1.41 2.42 8.16
C VAL A 229 2.47 3.32 8.74
N ALA A 230 3.66 3.26 8.16
CA ALA A 230 4.76 4.15 8.47
C ALA A 230 5.22 4.95 7.25
N VAL A 231 5.57 6.22 7.47
CA VAL A 231 6.28 7.06 6.50
C VAL A 231 7.63 7.41 7.10
N ASP A 232 8.71 6.98 6.46
CA ASP A 232 10.09 7.21 6.91
C ASP A 232 10.73 8.33 6.08
N PHE A 233 11.06 9.45 6.73
CA PHE A 233 11.66 10.62 6.10
C PHE A 233 13.17 10.46 5.96
N LEU A 234 13.65 10.32 4.72
CA LEU A 234 14.99 9.80 4.45
C LEU A 234 16.09 10.86 4.39
N ASN A 235 15.76 12.10 4.05
CA ASN A 235 16.77 13.07 3.64
C ASN A 235 16.61 14.43 4.32
N ASP A 236 16.16 14.50 5.56
CA ASP A 236 16.15 15.76 6.31
C ASP A 236 17.50 16.51 6.25
N ALA A 237 17.45 17.84 6.28
CA ALA A 237 18.61 18.72 6.30
C ALA A 237 18.28 20.04 7.02
N TRP A 238 19.02 20.32 8.11
CA TRP A 238 18.87 21.53 8.93
C TRP A 238 20.02 22.52 8.78
N GLY A 239 19.70 23.75 8.37
CA GLY A 239 20.62 24.86 8.17
C GLY A 239 20.71 25.87 9.32
N GLY A 240 20.05 25.62 10.45
CA GLY A 240 20.09 26.50 11.63
C GLY A 240 18.92 27.49 11.76
N SER A 241 17.96 27.47 10.84
CA SER A 241 16.74 28.28 10.88
C SER A 241 15.58 27.59 10.16
N ALA A 242 14.34 27.91 10.51
CA ALA A 242 13.15 27.34 9.88
C ALA A 242 13.10 27.55 8.35
N SER A 243 13.63 28.67 7.84
CA SER A 243 13.71 28.94 6.39
C SER A 243 14.79 28.12 5.67
N THR A 244 15.59 27.38 6.43
CA THR A 244 16.70 26.56 5.94
C THR A 244 16.56 25.15 6.48
N ASP A 245 15.33 24.67 6.58
CA ASP A 245 14.98 23.39 7.18
C ASP A 245 14.19 22.58 6.16
N ARG A 246 14.57 21.32 5.97
CA ARG A 246 13.81 20.43 5.09
C ARG A 246 12.87 19.61 5.93
N ASN A 247 11.57 19.86 5.80
CA ASN A 247 10.56 19.12 6.56
C ASN A 247 9.62 18.37 5.63
N LEU A 248 9.12 17.23 6.10
CA LEU A 248 8.06 16.47 5.45
C LEU A 248 6.79 16.50 6.29
N TYR A 249 5.66 16.61 5.62
CA TYR A 249 4.34 16.62 6.23
C TYR A 249 3.50 15.55 5.58
N VAL A 250 2.91 14.67 6.40
CA VAL A 250 1.80 13.83 5.98
C VAL A 250 0.54 14.56 6.42
N GLU A 251 -0.27 15.00 5.46
CA GLU A 251 -1.51 15.74 5.73
C GLU A 251 -2.66 14.79 6.07
N SER A 252 -2.72 13.68 5.34
CA SER A 252 -3.71 12.62 5.53
C SER A 252 -3.28 11.36 4.81
N ALA A 253 -3.72 10.22 5.32
CA ALA A 253 -3.60 8.94 4.63
C ALA A 253 -4.95 8.24 4.60
N SER A 254 -5.21 7.48 3.54
CA SER A 254 -6.37 6.61 3.42
C SER A 254 -5.97 5.26 2.83
N LEU A 255 -6.49 4.17 3.38
CA LEU A 255 -6.38 2.83 2.82
C LEU A 255 -7.71 2.47 2.17
N ASN A 256 -7.70 2.18 0.88
CA ASN A 256 -8.90 1.75 0.12
C ASN A 256 -10.03 2.79 0.20
N GLY A 257 -9.64 4.07 0.23
CA GLY A 257 -10.55 5.22 0.38
C GLY A 257 -11.05 5.46 1.81
N VAL A 258 -10.61 4.67 2.80
CA VAL A 258 -10.96 4.86 4.21
C VAL A 258 -9.81 5.57 4.92
N ASP A 259 -10.09 6.71 5.56
CA ASP A 259 -9.09 7.49 6.28
C ASP A 259 -8.41 6.68 7.38
N LEU A 260 -7.08 6.73 7.42
CA LEU A 260 -6.27 6.14 8.47
C LEU A 260 -6.14 7.14 9.64
N PRO A 261 -6.60 6.79 10.84
CA PRO A 261 -6.56 7.68 11.99
C PRO A 261 -5.12 8.00 12.39
N GLY A 262 -4.89 9.25 12.82
CA GLY A 262 -3.58 9.73 13.25
C GLY A 262 -2.59 10.02 12.13
N SER A 263 -3.01 9.97 10.86
CA SER A 263 -2.14 10.13 9.70
C SER A 263 -1.57 11.54 9.50
N ALA A 264 -2.24 12.58 10.02
CA ALA A 264 -1.70 13.93 10.00
C ALA A 264 -0.48 14.02 10.94
N GLN A 265 0.73 14.09 10.39
CA GLN A 265 2.00 14.03 11.12
C GLN A 265 3.05 14.94 10.49
N THR A 266 3.96 15.45 11.34
CA THR A 266 5.07 16.31 10.92
C THR A 266 6.39 15.62 11.22
N LEU A 267 7.27 15.55 10.22
CA LEU A 267 8.53 14.85 10.29
C LEU A 267 9.67 15.88 10.10
N LEU A 268 10.35 16.19 11.22
CA LEU A 268 11.34 17.28 11.34
C LEU A 268 12.79 16.79 11.47
N GLY A 269 13.07 15.57 11.03
CA GLY A 269 14.33 14.91 11.33
C GLY A 269 14.60 13.73 10.41
N THR A 270 15.87 13.42 10.15
CA THR A 270 16.23 12.23 9.37
C THR A 270 15.80 10.97 10.12
N HIS A 271 15.13 10.06 9.44
CA HIS A 271 14.51 8.87 10.02
C HIS A 271 13.51 9.14 11.14
N ASN A 272 12.95 10.36 11.16
CA ASN A 272 11.72 10.60 11.88
C ASN A 272 10.62 9.85 11.14
N MET A 273 9.97 8.90 11.81
CA MET A 273 8.93 8.07 11.22
C MET A 273 7.56 8.52 11.70
N ALA A 274 6.66 8.85 10.78
CA ALA A 274 5.25 9.02 11.08
C ALA A 274 4.58 7.64 11.10
N LEU A 275 3.83 7.35 12.16
CA LEU A 275 3.21 6.05 12.37
C LEU A 275 1.73 6.22 12.69
N PHE A 276 0.86 5.57 11.91
CA PHE A 276 -0.59 5.76 11.97
C PHE A 276 -1.37 4.52 11.53
N GLY A 277 -2.70 4.61 11.57
CA GLY A 277 -3.58 3.46 11.34
C GLY A 277 -3.71 2.61 12.61
N SER A 278 -3.26 1.37 12.55
CA SER A 278 -3.23 0.44 13.69
C SER A 278 -1.80 -0.04 13.97
N PRO A 279 -0.97 0.78 14.62
CA PRO A 279 0.43 0.46 14.82
C PRO A 279 0.65 -0.76 15.71
N ASP A 280 1.75 -1.48 15.46
CA ASP A 280 2.27 -2.48 16.36
C ASP A 280 2.83 -1.82 17.63
N ILE A 281 2.59 -2.43 18.78
CA ILE A 281 2.96 -1.88 20.08
C ILE A 281 3.90 -2.83 20.82
N LEU A 282 5.15 -2.41 20.97
CA LEU A 282 6.13 -3.02 21.88
C LEU A 282 6.01 -2.37 23.25
N SER A 283 5.75 -3.16 24.29
CA SER A 283 5.74 -2.71 25.68
C SER A 283 6.83 -3.39 26.49
N LEU A 284 7.68 -2.60 27.13
CA LEU A 284 8.71 -3.07 28.04
C LEU A 284 8.35 -2.67 29.48
N ARG A 285 8.61 -3.57 30.42
CA ARG A 285 8.73 -3.21 31.84
C ARG A 285 10.20 -3.15 32.17
N VAL A 286 10.65 -2.00 32.63
CA VAL A 286 12.04 -1.72 32.94
C VAL A 286 12.19 -1.11 34.33
N SER A 287 13.34 -1.31 34.95
CA SER A 287 13.72 -0.60 36.17
C SER A 287 15.23 -0.43 36.20
N GLU A 288 15.73 0.32 37.17
CA GLU A 288 17.14 0.61 37.30
C GLU A 288 17.66 0.48 38.74
N ASP A 289 18.98 0.33 38.83
CA ASP A 289 19.75 0.81 39.98
C ASP A 289 20.37 2.15 39.59
N ALA A 290 19.84 3.26 40.12
CA ALA A 290 20.30 4.59 39.76
C ALA A 290 21.64 4.94 40.44
N TRP A 291 22.61 5.43 39.67
CA TRP A 291 23.86 5.97 40.20
C TRP A 291 24.44 7.04 39.27
N LEU A 292 24.76 8.23 39.80
CA LEU A 292 25.19 9.41 39.02
C LEU A 292 24.21 9.83 37.90
N GLY A 293 22.92 9.55 38.08
CA GLY A 293 21.86 9.74 37.09
C GLY A 293 21.21 8.42 36.70
N ASP A 294 20.14 8.54 35.91
CA ASP A 294 19.25 7.46 35.55
C ASP A 294 19.78 6.64 34.35
N ALA A 295 19.38 5.37 34.27
CA ALA A 295 19.72 4.46 33.19
C ALA A 295 19.04 4.86 31.88
N GLN A 296 19.84 5.06 30.84
CA GLN A 296 19.40 5.41 29.49
C GLN A 296 19.64 4.28 28.51
N PHE A 297 18.68 4.02 27.63
CA PHE A 297 18.75 2.91 26.68
C PHE A 297 18.08 3.26 25.35
N ILE A 298 18.43 2.55 24.29
CA ILE A 298 17.66 2.51 23.05
C ILE A 298 17.05 1.12 22.86
N VAL A 299 15.99 1.07 22.06
CA VAL A 299 15.32 -0.19 21.70
C VAL A 299 15.40 -0.35 20.19
N SER A 300 15.71 -1.55 19.73
CA SER A 300 15.66 -1.90 18.30
C SER A 300 14.77 -3.11 18.07
N VAL A 301 14.03 -3.11 16.97
CA VAL A 301 13.24 -4.25 16.47
C VAL A 301 13.83 -4.65 15.13
N ASP A 302 14.19 -5.92 14.98
CA ASP A 302 14.85 -6.49 13.79
C ASP A 302 16.09 -5.71 13.32
N GLY A 303 16.82 -5.13 14.29
CA GLY A 303 18.03 -4.34 14.04
C GLY A 303 17.79 -2.87 13.70
N HIS A 304 16.54 -2.42 13.64
CA HIS A 304 16.17 -1.02 13.43
C HIS A 304 15.75 -0.37 14.75
N GLN A 305 16.36 0.76 15.10
CA GLN A 305 15.99 1.48 16.31
C GLN A 305 14.53 1.96 16.24
N VAL A 306 13.79 1.81 17.33
CA VAL A 306 12.40 2.25 17.47
C VAL A 306 12.32 3.33 18.55
N GLY A 307 11.83 4.50 18.16
CA GLY A 307 11.79 5.68 19.02
C GLY A 307 13.18 6.27 19.30
N GLY A 308 13.25 7.13 20.32
CA GLY A 308 14.50 7.76 20.77
C GLY A 308 15.13 7.06 21.97
N THR A 309 16.12 7.73 22.58
CA THR A 309 16.66 7.33 23.88
C THR A 309 15.58 7.36 24.95
N GLN A 310 15.43 6.24 25.65
CA GLN A 310 14.53 6.03 26.77
C GLN A 310 15.30 6.22 28.08
N THR A 311 14.57 6.45 29.18
CA THR A 311 15.15 6.56 30.53
C THR A 311 14.29 5.74 31.49
N ALA A 312 14.92 4.87 32.27
CA ALA A 312 14.27 4.19 33.39
C ALA A 312 14.43 5.07 34.65
N HIS A 313 13.38 5.16 35.46
CA HIS A 313 13.32 5.93 36.71
C HIS A 313 12.92 5.06 37.90
N ALA A 314 12.25 3.93 37.65
CA ALA A 314 11.74 3.06 38.68
C ALA A 314 12.87 2.25 39.34
N SER A 315 12.90 2.24 40.68
CA SER A 315 13.89 1.49 41.45
C SER A 315 13.66 -0.02 41.38
N HIS A 316 14.67 -0.77 40.94
CA HIS A 316 14.64 -2.23 40.89
C HIS A 316 14.52 -2.85 42.28
N ALA A 317 15.34 -2.40 43.24
CA ALA A 317 15.34 -2.88 44.62
C ALA A 317 13.99 -2.70 45.35
N SER A 318 13.19 -1.72 44.91
CA SER A 318 11.85 -1.47 45.45
C SER A 318 10.76 -2.33 44.80
N GLY A 319 11.11 -3.19 43.82
CA GLY A 319 10.18 -3.99 43.04
C GLY A 319 9.27 -3.16 42.13
N GLN A 320 9.67 -1.94 41.80
CA GLN A 320 8.94 -1.05 40.90
C GLN A 320 9.45 -1.21 39.46
N TRP A 321 8.66 -0.74 38.50
CA TRP A 321 9.03 -0.68 37.10
C TRP A 321 8.32 0.49 36.39
N ASP A 322 8.98 1.01 35.37
CA ASP A 322 8.35 1.84 34.36
C ASP A 322 7.75 0.96 33.27
N THR A 323 6.72 1.48 32.61
CA THR A 323 6.20 0.88 31.38
C THR A 323 6.58 1.78 30.22
N VAL A 324 7.44 1.28 29.35
CA VAL A 324 7.83 1.94 28.11
C VAL A 324 7.02 1.34 26.97
N THR A 325 6.37 2.17 26.18
CA THR A 325 5.51 1.75 25.07
C THR A 325 6.00 2.41 23.78
N LEU A 326 6.37 1.60 22.80
CA LEU A 326 6.92 2.03 21.53
C LEU A 326 6.05 1.49 20.40
N GLY A 327 5.61 2.40 19.52
CA GLY A 327 4.87 2.03 18.32
C GLY A 327 5.83 1.72 17.15
N GLY A 328 5.45 0.78 16.28
CA GLY A 328 6.03 0.65 14.95
C GLY A 328 5.06 0.02 13.94
N SER A 329 5.59 -0.25 12.75
CA SER A 329 4.96 -1.09 11.73
C SER A 329 5.96 -2.22 11.51
N PHE A 330 5.87 -3.26 12.32
CA PHE A 330 6.81 -4.40 12.30
C PHE A 330 6.28 -5.53 11.44
N GLY A 331 4.95 -5.62 11.32
CA GLY A 331 4.27 -6.65 10.54
C GLY A 331 4.00 -7.91 11.35
N ALA A 332 3.59 -8.97 10.65
CA ALA A 332 3.30 -10.26 11.27
C ALA A 332 4.52 -11.18 11.24
N GLY A 333 4.75 -11.92 12.32
CA GLY A 333 5.78 -12.95 12.40
C GLY A 333 6.62 -12.87 13.67
N PRO A 334 7.68 -13.69 13.75
CA PRO A 334 8.66 -13.57 14.82
C PRO A 334 9.53 -12.33 14.60
N HIS A 335 9.74 -11.57 15.67
CA HIS A 335 10.56 -10.36 15.69
C HIS A 335 11.63 -10.48 16.77
N SER A 336 12.82 -9.96 16.47
CA SER A 336 13.91 -9.82 17.43
C SER A 336 13.89 -8.42 18.03
N VAL A 337 13.98 -8.33 19.35
CA VAL A 337 14.10 -7.06 20.06
C VAL A 337 15.43 -7.01 20.79
N ALA A 338 16.08 -5.86 20.68
CA ALA A 338 17.30 -5.53 21.39
C ALA A 338 17.07 -4.30 22.29
N VAL A 339 17.57 -4.34 23.52
CA VAL A 339 17.68 -3.17 24.41
C VAL A 339 19.17 -2.94 24.66
N ASP A 340 19.68 -1.80 24.21
CA ASP A 340 21.08 -1.41 24.34
C ASP A 340 21.23 -0.36 25.45
N PHE A 341 21.99 -0.70 26.48
CA PHE A 341 22.22 0.16 27.64
C PHE A 341 23.37 1.14 27.39
N LEU A 342 23.03 2.43 27.34
CA LEU A 342 23.90 3.46 26.75
C LEU A 342 24.88 4.08 27.73
N ASN A 343 24.51 4.15 29.00
CA ASN A 343 25.20 5.00 29.97
C ASN A 343 25.60 4.25 31.24
N ASP A 344 26.04 3.00 31.14
CA ASP A 344 26.58 2.28 32.29
C ASP A 344 27.67 3.10 33.04
N ALA A 345 27.69 2.95 34.37
CA ALA A 345 28.65 3.60 35.24
C ALA A 345 28.89 2.75 36.50
N TRP A 346 30.16 2.36 36.74
CA TRP A 346 30.57 1.57 37.89
C TRP A 346 31.58 2.29 38.80
N GLY A 347 31.24 2.42 40.08
CA GLY A 347 32.02 3.06 41.13
C GLY A 347 32.78 2.11 42.06
N GLY A 348 32.79 0.81 41.79
CA GLY A 348 33.53 -0.19 42.56
C GLY A 348 32.73 -0.95 43.62
N THR A 349 31.46 -0.61 43.83
CA THR A 349 30.54 -1.31 44.74
C THR A 349 29.12 -1.39 44.16
N ALA A 350 28.33 -2.40 44.57
CA ALA A 350 26.96 -2.57 44.09
C ALA A 350 26.04 -1.35 44.31
N ASN A 351 26.28 -0.54 45.35
CA ASN A 351 25.51 0.69 45.61
C ASN A 351 25.96 1.88 44.74
N THR A 352 27.03 1.69 43.98
CA THR A 352 27.62 2.68 43.09
C THR A 352 27.68 2.12 41.68
N ASP A 353 26.68 1.32 41.31
CA ASP A 353 26.57 0.66 40.03
C ASP A 353 25.30 1.13 39.35
N ARG A 354 25.39 1.53 38.08
CA ARG A 354 24.19 1.84 37.31
C ARG A 354 23.81 0.62 36.50
N ASN A 355 22.72 -0.03 36.88
CA ASN A 355 22.24 -1.21 36.17
C ASN A 355 20.87 -0.96 35.54
N LEU A 356 20.61 -1.63 34.42
CA LEU A 356 19.30 -1.66 33.77
C LEU A 356 18.71 -3.07 33.82
N TYR A 357 17.42 -3.14 34.09
CA TYR A 357 16.66 -4.38 34.16
C TYR A 357 15.51 -4.34 33.19
N VAL A 358 15.34 -5.41 32.40
CA VAL A 358 14.17 -5.63 31.56
C VAL A 358 13.38 -6.80 32.15
N GLN A 359 12.31 -6.52 32.89
CA GLN A 359 11.53 -7.55 33.59
C GLN A 359 10.60 -8.32 32.65
N SER A 360 10.00 -7.64 31.69
CA SER A 360 9.10 -8.26 30.72
C SER A 360 9.01 -7.44 29.44
N ALA A 361 8.76 -8.11 28.32
CA ALA A 361 8.47 -7.48 27.05
C ALA A 361 7.23 -8.13 26.44
N THR A 362 6.34 -7.32 25.86
CA THR A 362 5.21 -7.79 25.06
C THR A 362 5.19 -7.09 23.71
N LEU A 363 4.85 -7.83 22.66
CA LEU A 363 4.56 -7.27 21.34
C LEU A 363 3.08 -7.50 21.02
N ASN A 364 2.33 -6.43 20.79
CA ASN A 364 0.88 -6.45 20.60
C ASN A 364 0.15 -7.20 21.74
N GLY A 365 0.67 -7.07 22.97
CA GLY A 365 0.16 -7.76 24.16
C GLY A 365 0.62 -9.22 24.33
N THR A 366 1.29 -9.81 23.34
CA THR A 366 1.86 -11.16 23.43
C THR A 366 3.22 -11.14 24.11
N LEU A 367 3.43 -11.97 25.12
CA LEU A 367 4.70 -12.04 25.85
C LEU A 367 5.84 -12.52 24.94
N MET A 368 6.97 -11.83 25.01
CA MET A 368 8.20 -12.21 24.33
C MET A 368 9.01 -13.21 25.16
N SER A 369 9.71 -14.11 24.48
CA SER A 369 10.62 -15.09 25.10
C SER A 369 12.01 -14.50 25.30
N GLY A 370 12.72 -14.95 26.34
CA GLY A 370 14.09 -14.47 26.63
C GLY A 370 14.17 -13.33 27.66
N VAL A 371 13.05 -12.89 28.23
CA VAL A 371 13.00 -12.01 29.41
C VAL A 371 12.69 -12.81 30.69
N PRO A 372 13.12 -12.38 31.90
CA PRO A 372 13.81 -11.13 32.21
C PRO A 372 15.29 -11.12 31.81
N GLN A 373 15.85 -9.92 31.64
CA GLN A 373 17.27 -9.67 31.34
C GLN A 373 17.84 -8.60 32.27
N THR A 374 19.16 -8.67 32.51
CA THR A 374 19.90 -7.74 33.35
C THR A 374 21.13 -7.26 32.60
N LEU A 375 21.31 -5.94 32.55
CA LEU A 375 22.38 -5.26 31.83
C LEU A 375 23.21 -4.50 32.87
N VAL A 376 24.46 -4.92 33.05
CA VAL A 376 25.36 -4.48 34.14
C VAL A 376 26.70 -3.95 33.65
N GLY A 377 26.88 -3.89 32.34
CA GLY A 377 28.12 -3.46 31.70
C GLY A 377 27.91 -2.40 30.64
N PRO A 378 28.99 -1.71 30.24
CA PRO A 378 28.92 -0.69 29.21
C PRO A 378 28.63 -1.35 27.86
N HIS A 379 27.55 -0.89 27.21
CA HIS A 379 27.02 -1.46 25.97
C HIS A 379 26.56 -2.93 26.11
N ASP A 380 26.11 -3.32 27.30
CA ASP A 380 25.35 -4.56 27.41
C ASP A 380 24.07 -4.45 26.56
N ILE A 381 23.78 -5.51 25.82
CA ILE A 381 22.59 -5.60 24.97
C ILE A 381 21.78 -6.82 25.38
N ALA A 382 20.53 -6.60 25.75
CA ALA A 382 19.56 -7.67 25.98
C ALA A 382 18.86 -8.02 24.67
N HIS A 383 18.81 -9.30 24.33
CA HIS A 383 18.10 -9.82 23.16
C HIS A 383 16.96 -10.75 23.58
N PHE A 384 15.79 -10.54 23.00
CA PHE A 384 14.59 -11.37 23.22
C PHE A 384 13.70 -11.35 21.98
N GLY A 385 12.81 -12.34 21.84
CA GLY A 385 12.06 -12.53 20.60
C GLY A 385 10.61 -12.96 20.80
N SER A 386 9.72 -12.54 19.89
CA SER A 386 8.36 -13.07 19.84
C SER A 386 8.38 -14.51 19.29
N ALA A 387 7.46 -15.34 19.79
CA ALA A 387 7.34 -16.74 19.42
C ALA A 387 6.71 -16.93 18.03
#